data_AF-A0A3B8UCK3-F1
#
_entry.id   AF-A0A3B8UCK3-F1
#
_cell.length_a   1.000
_cell.length_b   1.000
_cell.length_c   1.000
_cell.angle_alpha   90.00
_cell.angle_beta   90.00
_cell.angle_gamma   90.00
#
_symmetry.space_group_name_H-M   'P 1'
#
loop_
_entity.id
_entity.type
_entity.pdbx_description
1 polymer ?
#
loop_
_entity_poly.entity_id
_entity_poly.type
_entity_poly.pdbx_seq_one_letter_code
_entity_poly.pdbx_strand_id
1 'polypeptide(L)'
;FSRHRNEVLSLSQGKADFFLLIVADDRLILSKPLLKQSLDQHYYMLDYHKGFCKTKRTFLIDGRLNWFWKGEIHEVLTCAEAEKGAFLPGAILQAGKEGFRSRNPNTLKEDLSLLKCTLANGNGDERTVFHLAVFSEEAQDLASALRYFEQRASMGGWDQEVFYSLFRIAALQEALHFDPRIFLAGYASAYAYRPSRIEPLAALAFYYIKKKEDSKAYPLLKQAIHIPLSQDAIYVIVPLYEYEALFAFADVAYRLGKYEETWDAYVKLLRLSSLPPEYKEIIEKNRPSLLAKVCHRRGGLSPCSSGNAI
;
A
#
# COMPACT_ATOMS: atom_id res chain seq x y z
N PHE A 1 -1.42 1.30 26.70
CA PHE A 1 -2.59 1.94 26.05
C PHE A 1 -3.82 1.05 26.16
N SER A 2 -3.62 -0.27 26.07
CA SER A 2 -4.63 -1.32 26.12
C SER A 2 -5.51 -1.21 27.35
N ARG A 3 -4.95 -0.87 28.51
CA ARG A 3 -5.71 -0.67 29.75
C ARG A 3 -6.89 0.29 29.60
N HIS A 4 -6.67 1.53 29.17
CA HIS A 4 -7.76 2.52 29.05
C HIS A 4 -8.75 2.16 27.93
N ARG A 5 -8.28 1.59 26.82
CA ARG A 5 -9.18 1.18 25.72
C ARG A 5 -10.03 -0.02 26.12
N ASN A 6 -9.46 -0.97 26.86
CA ASN A 6 -10.18 -2.11 27.42
C ASN A 6 -11.17 -1.69 28.51
N GLU A 7 -10.81 -0.69 29.33
CA GLU A 7 -11.74 -0.09 30.30
C GLU A 7 -12.94 0.56 29.59
N VAL A 8 -12.71 1.33 28.52
CA VAL A 8 -13.80 1.91 27.71
C VAL A 8 -14.69 0.82 27.11
N LEU A 9 -14.10 -0.25 26.54
CA LEU A 9 -14.88 -1.37 25.98
C LEU A 9 -15.74 -2.05 27.05
N SER A 10 -15.14 -2.37 28.20
CA SER A 10 -15.84 -2.99 29.34
C SER A 10 -16.99 -2.11 29.84
N LEU A 11 -16.74 -0.81 30.04
CA LEU A 11 -17.78 0.14 30.46
C LEU A 11 -18.86 0.39 29.42
N SER A 12 -18.60 0.10 28.14
CA SER A 12 -19.55 0.30 27.05
C SER A 12 -20.42 -0.92 26.78
N GLN A 13 -20.06 -2.10 27.33
CA GLN A 13 -20.74 -3.35 27.03
C GLN A 13 -22.26 -3.28 27.28
N GLY A 14 -23.05 -3.72 26.29
CA GLY A 14 -24.51 -3.71 26.35
C GLY A 14 -25.16 -2.32 26.21
N LYS A 15 -24.39 -1.25 25.95
CA LYS A 15 -24.95 0.12 25.78
C LYS A 15 -25.30 0.49 24.34
N ALA A 16 -24.85 -0.27 23.35
CA ALA A 16 -25.22 -0.11 21.95
C ALA A 16 -25.06 -1.45 21.20
N ASP A 17 -25.75 -1.59 20.08
CA ASP A 17 -25.62 -2.77 19.20
C ASP A 17 -24.25 -2.84 18.53
N PHE A 18 -23.69 -1.69 18.16
CA PHE A 18 -22.38 -1.58 17.52
C PHE A 18 -21.57 -0.43 18.08
N PHE A 19 -20.25 -0.61 18.18
CA PHE A 19 -19.30 0.45 18.52
C PHE A 19 -18.43 0.82 17.32
N LEU A 20 -18.34 2.11 17.02
CA LEU A 20 -17.42 2.69 16.06
C LEU A 20 -16.14 3.15 16.78
N LEU A 21 -14.99 2.60 16.40
CA LEU A 21 -13.71 2.74 17.09
C LEU A 21 -12.81 3.80 16.42
N ILE A 22 -13.20 5.07 16.51
CA ILE A 22 -12.49 6.17 15.85
C ILE A 22 -11.59 6.95 16.84
N VAL A 23 -10.48 7.52 16.37
CA VAL A 23 -9.71 8.51 17.16
C VAL A 23 -10.15 9.93 16.83
N ALA A 24 -9.95 10.86 17.76
CA ALA A 24 -10.56 12.20 17.69
C ALA A 24 -10.21 13.02 16.44
N ASP A 25 -9.07 12.76 15.79
CA ASP A 25 -8.62 13.47 14.59
C ASP A 25 -8.84 12.72 13.28
N ASP A 26 -9.38 11.49 13.32
CA ASP A 26 -9.73 10.75 12.12
C ASP A 26 -10.99 11.34 11.46
N ARG A 27 -11.05 11.24 10.12
CA ARG A 27 -12.22 11.63 9.34
C ARG A 27 -12.88 10.41 8.70
N LEU A 28 -14.14 10.16 9.03
CA LEU A 28 -14.96 9.13 8.40
C LEU A 28 -15.61 9.68 7.12
N ILE A 29 -15.26 9.10 5.98
CA ILE A 29 -15.79 9.41 4.66
C ILE A 29 -16.69 8.24 4.23
N LEU A 30 -17.94 8.55 3.90
CA LEU A 30 -18.94 7.58 3.50
C LEU A 30 -19.47 7.92 2.11
N SER A 31 -19.34 6.97 1.18
CA SER A 31 -20.00 7.05 -0.13
C SER A 31 -21.52 6.88 -0.04
N LYS A 32 -22.01 6.22 1.02
CA LYS A 32 -23.43 6.01 1.34
C LYS A 32 -23.63 6.06 2.87
N PRO A 33 -24.76 6.58 3.38
CA PRO A 33 -25.03 6.56 4.81
C PRO A 33 -24.98 5.15 5.41
N LEU A 34 -24.25 4.97 6.52
CA LEU A 34 -24.13 3.69 7.25
C LEU A 34 -25.49 3.14 7.71
N LEU A 35 -26.38 4.03 8.14
CA LEU A 35 -27.72 3.71 8.68
C LEU A 35 -28.67 3.03 7.66
N LYS A 36 -28.28 2.92 6.39
CA LYS A 36 -29.05 2.22 5.35
C LYS A 36 -28.54 0.80 5.08
N GLN A 37 -27.54 0.32 5.83
CA GLN A 37 -26.97 -1.01 5.67
C GLN A 37 -27.43 -1.89 6.85
N SER A 38 -27.94 -3.08 6.55
CA SER A 38 -28.22 -4.07 7.59
C SER A 38 -26.88 -4.56 8.14
N LEU A 39 -26.63 -4.36 9.42
CA LEU A 39 -25.42 -4.79 10.09
C LEU A 39 -25.68 -6.12 10.81
N ASP A 40 -25.22 -7.24 10.25
CA ASP A 40 -25.44 -8.61 10.75
C ASP A 40 -24.15 -9.39 11.06
N GLN A 41 -22.97 -8.82 10.76
CA GLN A 41 -21.65 -9.37 11.08
C GLN A 41 -21.16 -8.96 12.46
N HIS A 42 -20.24 -9.74 13.02
CA HIS A 42 -19.61 -9.47 14.32
C HIS A 42 -18.67 -8.26 14.25
N TYR A 43 -18.04 -8.04 13.11
CA TYR A 43 -17.19 -6.87 12.88
C TYR A 43 -17.15 -6.45 11.41
N TYR A 44 -16.85 -5.17 11.19
CA TYR A 44 -16.62 -4.61 9.87
C TYR A 44 -15.27 -3.92 9.76
N MET A 45 -14.59 -4.25 8.68
CA MET A 45 -13.36 -3.61 8.27
C MET A 45 -13.65 -2.45 7.32
N LEU A 46 -12.99 -1.33 7.57
CA LEU A 46 -13.03 -0.15 6.71
C LEU A 46 -11.64 0.06 6.08
N ASP A 47 -11.62 0.75 4.95
CA ASP A 47 -10.38 1.26 4.39
C ASP A 47 -9.83 2.36 5.28
N TYR A 48 -8.57 2.24 5.68
CA TYR A 48 -7.82 3.21 6.47
C TYR A 48 -6.70 3.79 5.63
N HIS A 49 -6.77 5.09 5.37
CA HIS A 49 -5.83 5.80 4.51
C HIS A 49 -4.87 6.63 5.36
N LYS A 50 -3.57 6.29 5.28
CA LYS A 50 -2.49 7.07 5.90
C LYS A 50 -1.47 7.43 4.81
N GLY A 51 -1.47 8.69 4.39
CA GLY A 51 -0.70 9.13 3.22
C GLY A 51 -1.17 8.41 1.96
N PHE A 52 -0.23 7.83 1.20
CA PHE A 52 -0.52 7.05 -0.02
C PHE A 52 -0.80 5.56 0.26
N CYS A 53 -0.65 5.12 1.51
CA CYS A 53 -0.82 3.73 1.89
C CYS A 53 -2.26 3.45 2.32
N LYS A 54 -2.81 2.39 1.77
CA LYS A 54 -4.11 1.82 2.15
C LYS A 54 -3.90 0.61 3.05
N THR A 55 -4.63 0.58 4.16
CA THR A 55 -4.77 -0.58 5.03
C THR A 55 -6.23 -0.86 5.33
N LYS A 56 -6.62 -2.09 5.67
CA LYS A 56 -7.95 -2.42 6.18
C LYS A 56 -7.84 -2.63 7.67
N ARG A 57 -8.76 -2.03 8.44
CA ARG A 57 -8.79 -2.16 9.89
C ARG A 57 -10.21 -2.36 10.38
N THR A 58 -10.36 -3.13 11.44
CA THR A 58 -11.63 -3.30 12.14
C THR A 58 -11.97 -2.00 12.88
N PHE A 59 -13.09 -1.40 12.51
CA PHE A 59 -13.54 -0.13 13.07
C PHE A 59 -14.96 -0.17 13.60
N LEU A 60 -15.78 -1.10 13.13
CA LEU A 60 -17.13 -1.30 13.65
C LEU A 60 -17.21 -2.70 14.23
N ILE A 61 -17.65 -2.81 15.48
CA ILE A 61 -17.75 -4.09 16.18
C ILE A 61 -19.12 -4.25 16.83
N ASP A 62 -19.61 -5.48 16.87
CA ASP A 62 -20.82 -5.84 17.59
C ASP A 62 -20.58 -5.65 19.09
N GLY A 63 -21.33 -4.72 19.69
CA GLY A 63 -21.21 -4.32 21.09
C GLY A 63 -21.72 -5.34 22.10
N ARG A 64 -22.32 -6.44 21.61
CA ARG A 64 -22.79 -7.57 22.42
C ARG A 64 -21.70 -8.60 22.68
N LEU A 65 -20.62 -8.59 21.90
CA LEU A 65 -19.51 -9.53 22.03
C LEU A 65 -18.39 -9.01 22.95
N ASN A 66 -17.58 -9.93 23.48
CA ASN A 66 -16.53 -9.64 24.45
C ASN A 66 -15.21 -9.23 23.75
N TRP A 67 -15.18 -8.02 23.22
CA TRP A 67 -13.99 -7.46 22.58
C TRP A 67 -12.95 -6.96 23.59
N PHE A 68 -11.67 -7.16 23.28
CA PHE A 68 -10.55 -6.58 24.01
C PHE A 68 -9.36 -6.32 23.08
N TRP A 69 -8.59 -5.28 23.40
CA TRP A 69 -7.32 -4.94 22.77
C TRP A 69 -6.20 -5.78 23.38
N LYS A 70 -5.49 -6.52 22.51
CA LYS A 70 -4.30 -7.31 22.86
C LYS A 70 -3.05 -6.68 22.24
N GLY A 71 -1.99 -6.55 23.03
CA GLY A 71 -0.68 -6.03 22.60
C GLY A 71 -0.24 -4.78 23.36
N GLU A 72 1.06 -4.51 23.34
CA GLU A 72 1.68 -3.38 24.05
C GLU A 72 1.63 -2.08 23.21
N ILE A 73 1.90 -2.22 21.90
CA ILE A 73 1.83 -1.16 20.89
C ILE A 73 1.12 -1.74 19.66
N HIS A 74 0.36 -0.92 18.93
CA HIS A 74 -0.44 -1.33 17.78
C HIS A 74 -1.33 -2.55 18.08
N GLU A 75 -2.07 -2.41 19.18
CA GLU A 75 -2.99 -3.42 19.70
C GLU A 75 -3.93 -3.97 18.63
N VAL A 76 -4.13 -5.28 18.69
CA VAL A 76 -5.09 -5.99 17.86
C VAL A 76 -6.38 -6.14 18.64
N LEU A 77 -7.47 -5.68 18.05
CA LEU A 77 -8.80 -5.90 18.59
C LEU A 77 -9.17 -7.37 18.41
N THR A 78 -9.46 -8.04 19.52
CA THR A 78 -9.65 -9.49 19.60
C THR A 78 -10.97 -9.80 20.29
N CYS A 79 -11.65 -10.85 19.83
CA CYS A 79 -12.83 -11.44 20.47
C CYS A 79 -12.86 -12.92 20.09
N ALA A 80 -13.02 -13.81 21.07
CA ALA A 80 -12.97 -15.26 20.83
C ALA A 80 -14.22 -15.74 20.08
N GLU A 81 -15.34 -15.05 20.26
CA GLU A 81 -16.65 -15.34 19.68
C GLU A 81 -16.83 -14.74 18.27
N ALA A 82 -15.90 -13.87 17.85
CA ALA A 82 -16.01 -13.13 16.60
C ALA A 82 -15.56 -13.94 15.38
N GLU A 83 -16.47 -14.77 14.85
CA GLU A 83 -16.19 -15.58 13.65
C GLU A 83 -16.52 -14.88 12.32
N LYS A 84 -17.47 -13.94 12.32
CA LYS A 84 -18.02 -13.34 11.09
C LYS A 84 -17.60 -11.88 10.93
N GLY A 85 -16.81 -11.62 9.90
CA GLY A 85 -16.38 -10.27 9.53
C GLY A 85 -16.73 -9.95 8.08
N ALA A 86 -17.07 -8.68 7.81
CA ALA A 86 -17.19 -8.18 6.45
C ALA A 86 -16.35 -6.93 6.20
N PHE A 87 -16.02 -6.69 4.93
CA PHE A 87 -15.53 -5.40 4.50
C PHE A 87 -16.71 -4.49 4.18
N LEU A 88 -16.62 -3.22 4.59
CA LEU A 88 -17.67 -2.23 4.36
C LEU A 88 -17.32 -1.34 3.16
N PRO A 89 -17.82 -1.67 1.94
CA PRO A 89 -17.41 -0.96 0.74
C PRO A 89 -17.85 0.50 0.77
N GLY A 90 -16.91 1.38 0.43
CA GLY A 90 -17.16 2.81 0.32
C GLY A 90 -17.24 3.54 1.66
N ALA A 91 -16.75 2.93 2.74
CA ALA A 91 -16.46 3.58 4.02
C ALA A 91 -14.95 3.66 4.22
N ILE A 92 -14.44 4.88 4.37
CA ILE A 92 -13.01 5.19 4.46
C ILE A 92 -12.77 5.99 5.74
N LEU A 93 -11.80 5.59 6.52
CA LEU A 93 -11.25 6.39 7.61
C LEU A 93 -9.93 7.00 7.16
N GLN A 94 -9.91 8.32 7.07
CA GLN A 94 -8.72 9.08 6.76
C GLN A 94 -8.02 9.46 8.07
N ALA A 95 -6.76 9.03 8.18
CA ALA A 95 -5.94 9.25 9.37
C ALA A 95 -5.79 10.74 9.68
N GLY A 96 -6.07 11.12 10.93
CA GLY A 96 -5.75 12.44 11.45
C GLY A 96 -4.25 12.69 11.56
N LYS A 97 -3.87 13.97 11.70
CA LYS A 97 -2.46 14.41 11.89
C LYS A 97 -2.27 15.20 13.20
N GLU A 98 -3.30 15.34 14.00
CA GLU A 98 -3.34 16.33 15.08
C GLU A 98 -3.28 15.73 16.49
N GLY A 99 -3.36 14.40 16.62
CA GLY A 99 -3.29 13.71 17.91
C GLY A 99 -2.01 13.99 18.72
N PHE A 100 -2.11 13.86 20.05
CA PHE A 100 -1.03 14.12 21.01
C PHE A 100 0.27 13.37 20.68
N ARG A 101 0.18 12.10 20.26
CA ARG A 101 1.35 11.30 19.84
C ARG A 101 1.97 11.78 18.53
N SER A 102 1.15 12.21 17.57
CA SER A 102 1.62 12.78 16.30
C SER A 102 2.44 14.06 16.50
N ARG A 103 2.27 14.74 17.65
CA ARG A 103 3.01 15.93 18.05
C ARG A 103 4.24 15.64 18.93
N ASN A 104 4.38 14.44 19.49
CA ASN A 104 5.56 14.06 20.28
C ASN A 104 6.67 13.52 19.35
N PRO A 105 7.81 14.22 19.20
CA PRO A 105 8.91 13.77 18.34
C PRO A 105 9.60 12.51 18.87
N ASN A 106 9.44 12.18 20.15
CA ASN A 106 10.06 11.00 20.77
C ASN A 106 9.22 9.73 20.68
N THR A 107 7.99 9.81 20.16
CA THR A 107 7.05 8.67 20.07
C THR A 107 7.71 7.43 19.47
N LEU A 108 8.41 7.59 18.35
CA LEU A 108 9.08 6.49 17.66
C LEU A 108 10.20 5.85 18.51
N LYS A 109 10.96 6.68 19.22
CA LYS A 109 12.06 6.23 20.10
C LYS A 109 11.53 5.49 21.32
N GLU A 110 10.45 6.01 21.93
CA GLU A 110 9.76 5.37 23.05
C GLU A 110 9.18 4.02 22.63
N ASP A 111 8.52 3.96 21.46
CA ASP A 111 7.92 2.74 20.94
C ASP A 111 8.98 1.66 20.63
N LEU A 112 10.08 2.04 19.98
CA LEU A 112 11.21 1.13 19.76
C LEU A 112 11.80 0.61 21.06
N SER A 113 11.92 1.46 22.08
CA SER A 113 12.49 1.06 23.37
C SER A 113 11.57 0.07 24.09
N LEU A 114 10.26 0.30 24.07
CA LEU A 114 9.27 -0.60 24.64
C LEU A 114 9.28 -1.95 23.92
N LEU A 115 9.21 -1.98 22.59
CA LEU A 115 9.21 -3.23 21.82
C LEU A 115 10.50 -4.04 22.01
N LYS A 116 11.67 -3.37 22.08
CA LYS A 116 12.95 -4.03 22.37
C LYS A 116 12.93 -4.68 23.75
N CYS A 117 12.38 -3.99 24.75
CA CYS A 117 12.21 -4.53 26.11
C CYS A 117 11.24 -5.73 26.12
N THR A 118 10.10 -5.63 25.44
CA THR A 118 9.12 -6.72 25.29
C THR A 118 9.76 -7.97 24.68
N LEU A 119 10.54 -7.80 23.61
CA LEU A 119 11.25 -8.90 22.97
C LEU A 119 12.34 -9.49 23.87
N ALA A 120 13.14 -8.66 24.55
CA ALA A 120 14.20 -9.10 25.45
C ALA A 120 13.69 -9.89 26.67
N ASN A 121 12.48 -9.56 27.16
CA ASN A 121 11.85 -10.26 28.27
C ASN A 121 11.13 -11.55 27.85
N GLY A 122 11.25 -11.99 26.58
CA GLY A 122 10.63 -13.22 26.08
C GLY A 122 9.11 -13.09 25.80
N ASN A 123 8.56 -11.88 25.85
CA ASN A 123 7.14 -11.60 25.61
C ASN A 123 6.86 -11.14 24.17
N GLY A 124 7.86 -11.16 23.29
CA GLY A 124 7.72 -10.75 21.89
C GLY A 124 7.14 -11.86 21.02
N ASP A 125 6.13 -11.52 20.24
CA ASP A 125 5.50 -12.36 19.21
C ASP A 125 5.89 -11.90 17.79
N GLU A 126 5.35 -12.53 16.76
CA GLU A 126 5.59 -12.15 15.37
C GLU A 126 5.19 -10.69 15.09
N ARG A 127 4.14 -10.19 15.74
CA ARG A 127 3.68 -8.80 15.59
C ARG A 127 4.66 -7.82 16.22
N THR A 128 5.22 -8.15 17.37
CA THR A 128 6.28 -7.37 18.03
C THR A 128 7.49 -7.22 17.11
N VAL A 129 7.95 -8.32 16.50
CA VAL A 129 9.08 -8.32 15.56
C VAL A 129 8.74 -7.52 14.29
N PHE A 130 7.53 -7.65 13.75
CA PHE A 130 7.08 -6.85 12.60
C PHE A 130 7.14 -5.35 12.89
N HIS A 131 6.61 -4.92 14.05
CA HIS A 131 6.64 -3.51 14.44
C HIS A 131 8.05 -3.00 14.74
N LEU A 132 8.93 -3.82 15.32
CA LEU A 132 10.35 -3.48 15.44
C LEU A 132 10.98 -3.20 14.07
N ALA A 133 10.69 -4.03 13.06
CA ALA A 133 11.22 -3.84 11.72
C ALA A 133 10.74 -2.54 11.08
N VAL A 134 9.42 -2.30 11.09
CA VAL A 134 8.80 -1.08 10.53
C VAL A 134 9.34 0.17 11.21
N PHE A 135 9.38 0.18 12.55
CA PHE A 135 9.83 1.36 13.29
C PHE A 135 11.33 1.58 13.20
N SER A 136 12.15 0.53 13.13
CA SER A 136 13.58 0.67 12.86
C SER A 136 13.81 1.33 11.50
N GLU A 137 13.02 0.95 10.49
CA GLU A 137 13.10 1.57 9.16
C GLU A 137 12.64 3.04 9.18
N GLU A 138 11.52 3.35 9.84
CA GLU A 138 11.07 4.74 10.03
C GLU A 138 12.13 5.58 10.76
N ALA A 139 12.88 4.97 11.69
CA ALA A 139 13.99 5.60 12.41
C ALA A 139 15.30 5.65 11.61
N GLN A 140 15.31 5.22 10.35
CA GLN A 140 16.48 5.12 9.47
C GLN A 140 17.60 4.19 9.99
N ASP A 141 17.30 3.31 10.94
CA ASP A 141 18.17 2.21 11.34
C ASP A 141 17.95 1.01 10.41
N LEU A 142 18.43 1.16 9.16
CA LEU A 142 18.18 0.21 8.08
C LEU A 142 18.77 -1.18 8.37
N ALA A 143 19.88 -1.26 9.10
CA ALA A 143 20.50 -2.53 9.48
C ALA A 143 19.65 -3.31 10.47
N SER A 144 19.13 -2.65 11.52
CA SER A 144 18.19 -3.29 12.43
C SER A 144 16.89 -3.65 11.74
N ALA A 145 16.37 -2.78 10.87
CA ALA A 145 15.15 -3.04 10.11
C ALA A 145 15.28 -4.31 9.27
N LEU A 146 16.40 -4.46 8.53
CA LEU A 146 16.68 -5.63 7.72
C LEU A 146 16.66 -6.91 8.58
N ARG A 147 17.41 -6.92 9.69
CA ARG A 147 17.47 -8.06 10.60
C ARG A 147 16.10 -8.45 11.16
N TYR A 148 15.29 -7.47 11.55
CA TYR A 148 13.95 -7.75 12.08
C TYR A 148 12.97 -8.21 11.00
N PHE A 149 13.05 -7.69 9.77
CA PHE A 149 12.23 -8.21 8.67
C PHE A 149 12.64 -9.63 8.28
N GLU A 150 13.93 -9.97 8.27
CA GLU A 150 14.43 -11.34 8.06
C GLU A 150 13.90 -12.28 9.15
N GLN A 151 14.02 -11.88 10.41
CA GLN A 151 13.44 -12.63 11.53
C GLN A 151 11.94 -12.81 11.33
N ARG A 152 11.20 -11.73 11.05
CA ARG A 152 9.74 -11.78 10.86
C ARG A 152 9.34 -12.71 9.73
N ALA A 153 10.02 -12.66 8.58
CA ALA A 153 9.72 -13.52 7.44
C ALA A 153 9.85 -15.02 7.78
N SER A 154 10.82 -15.38 8.63
CA SER A 154 11.04 -16.76 9.08
C SER A 154 10.03 -17.29 10.11
N MET A 155 9.28 -16.41 10.78
CA MET A 155 8.32 -16.79 11.83
C MET A 155 6.99 -17.34 11.29
N GLY A 156 6.71 -17.21 9.99
CA GLY A 156 5.43 -17.65 9.41
C GLY A 156 4.24 -16.82 9.91
N GLY A 157 3.08 -17.45 10.14
CA GLY A 157 1.87 -16.76 10.61
C GLY A 157 1.15 -16.01 9.49
N TRP A 158 0.72 -14.77 9.74
CA TRP A 158 -0.08 -14.00 8.78
C TRP A 158 0.69 -13.71 7.48
N ASP A 159 0.19 -14.27 6.38
CA ASP A 159 0.79 -14.26 5.05
C ASP A 159 1.11 -12.86 4.50
N GLN A 160 0.27 -11.86 4.78
CA GLN A 160 0.49 -10.49 4.31
C GLN A 160 1.69 -9.81 4.98
N GLU A 161 1.94 -10.08 6.26
CA GLU A 161 3.13 -9.57 6.95
C GLU A 161 4.40 -10.29 6.51
N VAL A 162 4.32 -11.61 6.26
CA VAL A 162 5.42 -12.38 5.68
C VAL A 162 5.77 -11.81 4.31
N PHE A 163 4.77 -11.64 3.44
CA PHE A 163 4.94 -10.98 2.14
C PHE A 163 5.60 -9.61 2.28
N TYR A 164 5.04 -8.74 3.13
CA TYR A 164 5.55 -7.38 3.29
C TYR A 164 7.01 -7.41 3.78
N SER A 165 7.33 -8.30 4.73
CA SER A 165 8.69 -8.48 5.21
C SER A 165 9.65 -8.90 4.09
N LEU A 166 9.27 -9.87 3.25
CA LEU A 166 10.07 -10.30 2.09
C LEU A 166 10.32 -9.15 1.10
N PHE A 167 9.29 -8.37 0.81
CA PHE A 167 9.42 -7.19 -0.06
C PHE A 167 10.36 -6.13 0.57
N ARG A 168 10.21 -5.86 1.88
CA ARG A 168 11.05 -4.89 2.59
C ARG A 168 12.50 -5.34 2.73
N ILE A 169 12.78 -6.64 2.90
CA ILE A 169 14.14 -7.19 2.90
C ILE A 169 14.86 -6.80 1.60
N ALA A 170 14.24 -7.05 0.44
CA ALA A 170 14.83 -6.70 -0.84
C ALA A 170 15.05 -5.18 -0.99
N ALA A 171 14.06 -4.37 -0.58
CA ALA A 171 14.18 -2.91 -0.62
C ALA A 171 15.30 -2.36 0.28
N LEU A 172 15.45 -2.93 1.49
CA LEU A 172 16.50 -2.54 2.42
C LEU A 172 17.89 -2.98 1.94
N GLN A 173 18.01 -4.18 1.36
CA GLN A 173 19.25 -4.64 0.73
C GLN A 173 19.66 -3.71 -0.43
N GLU A 174 18.72 -3.25 -1.25
CA GLU A 174 18.99 -2.24 -2.29
C GLU A 174 19.46 -0.91 -1.67
N ALA A 175 18.77 -0.43 -0.63
CA ALA A 175 19.11 0.81 0.07
C ALA A 175 20.48 0.75 0.76
N LEU A 176 20.87 -0.42 1.26
CA LEU A 176 22.16 -0.70 1.88
C LEU A 176 23.26 -1.06 0.87
N HIS A 177 22.99 -0.92 -0.44
CA HIS A 177 23.95 -1.14 -1.52
C HIS A 177 24.53 -2.56 -1.58
N PHE A 178 23.72 -3.56 -1.24
CA PHE A 178 24.08 -4.96 -1.46
C PHE A 178 24.24 -5.26 -2.96
N ASP A 179 24.83 -6.40 -3.29
CA ASP A 179 24.95 -6.86 -4.68
C ASP A 179 23.54 -6.94 -5.33
N PRO A 180 23.34 -6.34 -6.52
CA PRO A 180 22.07 -6.39 -7.22
C PRO A 180 21.48 -7.78 -7.40
N ARG A 181 22.30 -8.82 -7.57
CA ARG A 181 21.81 -10.20 -7.71
C ARG A 181 21.00 -10.65 -6.49
N ILE A 182 21.32 -10.14 -5.30
CA ILE A 182 20.65 -10.49 -4.05
C ILE A 182 19.27 -9.86 -3.99
N PHE A 183 19.18 -8.53 -4.04
CA PHE A 183 17.88 -7.86 -3.88
C PHE A 183 16.96 -8.02 -5.09
N LEU A 184 17.50 -8.16 -6.32
CA LEU A 184 16.67 -8.46 -7.48
C LEU A 184 16.03 -9.86 -7.37
N ALA A 185 16.78 -10.86 -6.89
CA ALA A 185 16.21 -12.17 -6.56
C ALA A 185 15.19 -12.09 -5.41
N GLY A 186 15.46 -11.22 -4.41
CA GLY A 186 14.55 -10.93 -3.31
C GLY A 186 13.20 -10.36 -3.79
N TYR A 187 13.21 -9.33 -4.63
CA TYR A 187 11.98 -8.78 -5.20
C TYR A 187 11.22 -9.81 -6.05
N ALA A 188 11.92 -10.60 -6.86
CA ALA A 188 11.30 -11.67 -7.64
C ALA A 188 10.65 -12.73 -6.74
N SER A 189 11.30 -13.09 -5.63
CA SER A 189 10.78 -14.04 -4.64
C SER A 189 9.57 -13.48 -3.90
N ALA A 190 9.59 -12.19 -3.53
CA ALA A 190 8.45 -11.52 -2.91
C ALA A 190 7.25 -11.47 -3.88
N TYR A 191 7.47 -11.20 -5.17
CA TYR A 191 6.42 -11.28 -6.19
C TYR A 191 5.86 -12.69 -6.34
N ALA A 192 6.72 -13.70 -6.42
CA ALA A 192 6.31 -15.11 -6.53
C ALA A 192 5.49 -15.56 -5.31
N TYR A 193 5.82 -15.07 -4.12
CA TYR A 193 5.07 -15.35 -2.89
C TYR A 193 3.66 -14.73 -2.90
N ARG A 194 3.50 -13.53 -3.48
CA ARG A 194 2.19 -12.85 -3.56
C ARG A 194 1.98 -12.14 -4.90
N PRO A 195 1.62 -12.86 -5.98
CA PRO A 195 1.50 -12.29 -7.33
C PRO A 195 0.38 -11.25 -7.50
N SER A 196 -0.53 -11.16 -6.53
CA SER A 196 -1.57 -10.13 -6.46
C SER A 196 -1.06 -8.75 -6.03
N ARG A 197 0.24 -8.63 -5.70
CA ARG A 197 0.89 -7.39 -5.27
C ARG A 197 1.87 -6.88 -6.33
N ILE A 198 1.63 -5.67 -6.83
CA ILE A 198 2.44 -5.04 -7.89
C ILE A 198 3.80 -4.55 -7.38
N GLU A 199 3.91 -4.27 -6.08
CA GLU A 199 5.03 -3.52 -5.50
C GLU A 199 6.41 -4.12 -5.80
N PRO A 200 6.65 -5.45 -5.65
CA PRO A 200 7.96 -6.01 -5.95
C PRO A 200 8.28 -6.00 -7.45
N LEU A 201 7.27 -6.19 -8.31
CA LEU A 201 7.44 -6.17 -9.76
C LEU A 201 7.74 -4.75 -10.28
N ALA A 202 7.06 -3.75 -9.71
CA ALA A 202 7.33 -2.34 -9.98
C ALA A 202 8.75 -1.95 -9.51
N ALA A 203 9.18 -2.39 -8.33
CA ALA A 203 10.53 -2.14 -7.82
C ALA A 203 11.62 -2.70 -8.76
N LEU A 204 11.46 -3.95 -9.23
CA LEU A 204 12.35 -4.54 -10.25
C LEU A 204 12.40 -3.70 -11.52
N ALA A 205 11.24 -3.28 -12.04
CA ALA A 205 11.18 -2.46 -13.24
C ALA A 205 11.88 -1.11 -13.06
N PHE A 206 11.63 -0.44 -11.94
CA PHE A 206 12.21 0.87 -11.63
C PHE A 206 13.73 0.80 -11.46
N TYR A 207 14.25 -0.30 -10.90
CA TYR A 207 15.69 -0.56 -10.90
C TYR A 207 16.26 -0.58 -12.33
N TYR A 208 15.66 -1.35 -13.24
CA TYR A 208 16.14 -1.44 -14.62
C TYR A 208 15.97 -0.13 -15.39
N ILE A 209 14.90 0.64 -15.15
CA ILE A 209 14.73 2.00 -15.69
C ILE A 209 15.89 2.89 -15.25
N LYS A 210 16.23 2.89 -13.95
CA LYS A 210 17.35 3.66 -13.40
C LYS A 210 18.69 3.27 -14.02
N LYS A 211 18.86 1.99 -14.39
CA LYS A 211 20.03 1.48 -15.13
C LYS A 211 19.98 1.72 -16.64
N LYS A 212 18.92 2.36 -17.15
CA LYS A 212 18.67 2.56 -18.60
C LYS A 212 18.54 1.24 -19.37
N GLU A 213 18.16 0.17 -18.69
CA GLU A 213 17.91 -1.16 -19.25
C GLU A 213 16.42 -1.33 -19.57
N ASP A 214 15.89 -0.45 -20.41
CA ASP A 214 14.46 -0.38 -20.75
C ASP A 214 13.91 -1.71 -21.30
N SER A 215 14.74 -2.50 -22.01
CA SER A 215 14.35 -3.81 -22.54
C SER A 215 14.02 -4.84 -21.44
N LYS A 216 14.63 -4.71 -20.25
CA LYS A 216 14.31 -5.55 -19.08
C LYS A 216 13.15 -4.99 -18.27
N ALA A 217 13.04 -3.66 -18.17
CA ALA A 217 11.93 -3.01 -17.47
C ALA A 217 10.58 -3.22 -18.17
N TYR A 218 10.57 -3.17 -19.51
CA TYR A 218 9.34 -3.23 -20.31
C TYR A 218 8.46 -4.46 -20.04
N PRO A 219 8.95 -5.72 -20.09
CA PRO A 219 8.09 -6.88 -19.83
C PRO A 219 7.56 -6.91 -18.40
N LEU A 220 8.34 -6.44 -17.41
CA LEU A 220 7.92 -6.36 -16.01
C LEU A 220 6.77 -5.37 -15.85
N LEU A 221 6.89 -4.17 -16.42
CA LEU A 221 5.83 -3.16 -16.38
C LEU A 221 4.59 -3.61 -17.16
N LYS A 222 4.78 -4.25 -18.32
CA LYS A 222 3.68 -4.79 -19.11
C LYS A 222 2.86 -5.80 -18.32
N GLN A 223 3.51 -6.64 -17.51
CA GLN A 223 2.82 -7.54 -16.58
C GLN A 223 2.18 -6.76 -15.42
N ALA A 224 2.91 -5.80 -14.83
CA ALA A 224 2.48 -5.02 -13.68
C ALA A 224 1.16 -4.26 -13.93
N ILE A 225 0.99 -3.62 -15.09
CA ILE A 225 -0.21 -2.83 -15.42
C ILE A 225 -1.50 -3.65 -15.60
N HIS A 226 -1.39 -4.99 -15.61
CA HIS A 226 -2.53 -5.90 -15.64
C HIS A 226 -2.92 -6.43 -14.26
N ILE A 227 -2.13 -6.14 -13.22
CA ILE A 227 -2.43 -6.53 -11.84
C ILE A 227 -3.43 -5.52 -11.26
N PRO A 228 -4.64 -5.96 -10.86
CA PRO A 228 -5.64 -5.06 -10.29
C PRO A 228 -5.21 -4.58 -8.89
N LEU A 229 -5.83 -3.50 -8.41
CA LEU A 229 -5.63 -3.02 -7.04
C LEU A 229 -5.85 -4.15 -6.02
N SER A 230 -4.81 -4.44 -5.25
CA SER A 230 -4.83 -5.52 -4.27
C SER A 230 -5.89 -5.31 -3.19
N GLN A 231 -6.50 -6.41 -2.76
CA GLN A 231 -7.48 -6.44 -1.67
C GLN A 231 -6.85 -6.72 -0.31
N ASP A 232 -5.52 -6.79 -0.25
CA ASP A 232 -4.76 -6.93 0.99
C ASP A 232 -5.10 -5.83 2.00
N ALA A 233 -4.94 -6.18 3.27
CA ALA A 233 -5.22 -5.34 4.41
C ALA A 233 -4.05 -4.45 4.81
N ILE A 234 -2.82 -4.67 4.34
CA ILE A 234 -1.67 -3.87 4.79
C ILE A 234 -0.77 -3.38 3.65
N TYR A 235 -0.35 -2.11 3.80
CA TYR A 235 0.69 -1.42 3.03
C TYR A 235 0.54 -1.50 1.51
N VAL A 236 -0.69 -1.40 0.99
CA VAL A 236 -0.91 -1.31 -0.46
C VAL A 236 -0.58 0.11 -0.95
N ILE A 237 0.35 0.22 -1.88
CA ILE A 237 0.79 1.51 -2.47
C ILE A 237 -0.15 1.88 -3.62
N VAL A 238 -1.26 2.57 -3.31
CA VAL A 238 -2.33 2.84 -4.27
C VAL A 238 -1.86 3.55 -5.56
N PRO A 239 -0.99 4.58 -5.51
CA PRO A 239 -0.46 5.24 -6.71
C PRO A 239 0.15 4.29 -7.76
N LEU A 240 0.83 3.23 -7.33
CA LEU A 240 1.45 2.25 -8.23
C LEU A 240 0.41 1.55 -9.11
N TYR A 241 -0.75 1.23 -8.54
CA TYR A 241 -1.84 0.57 -9.27
C TYR A 241 -2.64 1.54 -10.12
N GLU A 242 -2.86 2.76 -9.63
CA GLU A 242 -3.73 3.72 -10.31
C GLU A 242 -3.05 4.37 -11.51
N TYR A 243 -1.81 4.83 -11.37
CA TYR A 243 -1.16 5.61 -12.42
C TYR A 243 0.35 5.43 -12.56
N GLU A 244 1.13 5.19 -11.50
CA GLU A 244 2.60 5.24 -11.61
C GLU A 244 3.17 4.11 -12.46
N ALA A 245 2.68 2.87 -12.30
CA ALA A 245 3.15 1.75 -13.14
C ALA A 245 2.76 1.95 -14.61
N LEU A 246 1.55 2.47 -14.88
CA LEU A 246 1.09 2.73 -16.25
C LEU A 246 1.85 3.89 -16.89
N PHE A 247 2.19 4.92 -16.13
CA PHE A 247 3.01 6.02 -16.59
C PHE A 247 4.44 5.56 -16.90
N ALA A 248 5.07 4.81 -16.00
CA ALA A 248 6.39 4.23 -16.23
C ALA A 248 6.40 3.28 -17.44
N PHE A 249 5.34 2.48 -17.62
CA PHE A 249 5.15 1.65 -18.80
C PHE A 249 5.13 2.49 -20.08
N ALA A 250 4.35 3.57 -20.10
CA ALA A 250 4.23 4.45 -21.27
C ALA A 250 5.59 5.05 -21.68
N ASP A 251 6.36 5.51 -20.69
CA ASP A 251 7.68 6.10 -20.87
C ASP A 251 8.71 5.08 -21.40
N VAL A 252 8.75 3.89 -20.83
CA VAL A 252 9.61 2.79 -21.31
C VAL A 252 9.20 2.35 -22.71
N ALA A 253 7.90 2.17 -22.95
CA ALA A 253 7.37 1.82 -24.27
C ALA A 253 7.75 2.87 -25.32
N TYR A 254 7.69 4.16 -24.97
CA TYR A 254 8.06 5.24 -25.87
C TYR A 254 9.54 5.17 -26.27
N ARG A 255 10.44 4.98 -25.29
CA ARG A 255 11.89 4.86 -25.54
C ARG A 255 12.24 3.64 -26.39
N LEU A 256 11.46 2.56 -26.29
CA LEU A 256 11.57 1.37 -27.14
C LEU A 256 10.85 1.49 -28.49
N GLY A 257 10.27 2.65 -28.81
CA GLY A 257 9.56 2.89 -30.08
C GLY A 257 8.19 2.22 -30.18
N LYS A 258 7.59 1.80 -29.06
CA LYS A 258 6.26 1.19 -28.98
C LYS A 258 5.18 2.27 -28.83
N TYR A 259 5.14 3.18 -29.82
CA TYR A 259 4.36 4.42 -29.75
C TYR A 259 2.84 4.21 -29.62
N GLU A 260 2.28 3.15 -30.21
CA GLU A 260 0.86 2.84 -30.05
C GLU A 260 0.52 2.45 -28.61
N GLU A 261 1.36 1.63 -27.97
CA GLU A 261 1.20 1.24 -26.56
C GLU A 261 1.34 2.46 -25.63
N THR A 262 2.26 3.38 -25.93
CA THR A 262 2.38 4.66 -25.21
C THR A 262 1.11 5.50 -25.37
N TRP A 263 0.56 5.60 -26.58
CA TRP A 263 -0.65 6.38 -26.85
C TRP A 263 -1.84 5.85 -26.05
N ASP A 264 -2.05 4.53 -26.07
CA ASP A 264 -3.13 3.89 -25.33
C ASP A 264 -2.98 4.10 -23.82
N ALA A 265 -1.75 4.02 -23.30
CA ALA A 265 -1.47 4.30 -21.90
C ALA A 265 -1.76 5.77 -21.53
N TYR A 266 -1.33 6.74 -22.34
CA TYR A 266 -1.63 8.16 -22.13
C TYR A 266 -3.13 8.46 -22.17
N VAL A 267 -3.87 7.85 -23.11
CA VAL A 267 -5.34 8.00 -23.18
C VAL A 267 -6.00 7.44 -21.92
N LYS A 268 -5.55 6.30 -21.40
CA LYS A 268 -6.05 5.73 -20.13
C LYS A 268 -5.75 6.66 -18.95
N LEU A 269 -4.52 7.14 -18.82
CA LEU A 269 -4.10 8.03 -17.73
C LEU A 269 -4.91 9.33 -17.71
N LEU A 270 -5.09 9.99 -18.86
CA LEU A 270 -5.85 11.25 -18.96
C LEU A 270 -7.35 11.12 -18.62
N ARG A 271 -7.89 9.89 -18.55
CA ARG A 271 -9.27 9.62 -18.11
C ARG A 271 -9.40 9.47 -16.60
N LEU A 272 -8.29 9.33 -15.88
CA LEU A 272 -8.29 9.16 -14.43
C LEU A 272 -8.50 10.51 -13.75
N SER A 273 -9.57 10.64 -12.98
CA SER A 273 -9.80 11.82 -12.15
C SER A 273 -8.80 11.95 -11.00
N SER A 274 -8.15 10.85 -10.61
CA SER A 274 -7.12 10.81 -9.57
C SER A 274 -5.70 11.09 -10.08
N LEU A 275 -5.51 11.33 -11.39
CA LEU A 275 -4.19 11.59 -11.95
C LEU A 275 -3.63 12.91 -11.39
N PRO A 276 -2.44 12.91 -10.77
CA PRO A 276 -1.86 14.16 -10.27
C PRO A 276 -1.51 15.12 -11.42
N PRO A 277 -1.61 16.46 -11.19
CA PRO A 277 -1.40 17.46 -12.23
C PRO A 277 -0.05 17.34 -12.94
N GLU A 278 1.01 16.97 -12.21
CA GLU A 278 2.36 16.88 -12.74
C GLU A 278 2.46 15.82 -13.85
N TYR A 279 1.78 14.68 -13.67
CA TYR A 279 1.72 13.63 -14.70
C TYR A 279 0.91 14.09 -15.91
N LYS A 280 -0.22 14.77 -15.68
CA LYS A 280 -1.07 15.29 -16.75
C LYS A 280 -0.32 16.29 -17.64
N GLU A 281 0.40 17.23 -17.04
CA GLU A 281 1.20 18.22 -17.77
C GLU A 281 2.28 17.56 -18.63
N ILE A 282 2.98 16.54 -18.11
CA ILE A 282 3.99 15.79 -18.87
C ILE A 282 3.35 15.09 -20.08
N ILE A 283 2.22 14.43 -19.87
CA ILE A 283 1.50 13.71 -20.93
C ILE A 283 1.05 14.70 -22.02
N GLU A 284 0.41 15.80 -21.64
CA GLU A 284 -0.10 16.81 -22.58
C GLU A 284 1.03 17.44 -23.39
N LYS A 285 2.17 17.74 -22.78
CA LYS A 285 3.37 18.25 -23.45
C LYS A 285 3.94 17.27 -24.48
N ASN A 286 3.96 15.97 -24.16
CA ASN A 286 4.57 14.95 -25.03
C ASN A 286 3.63 14.45 -26.14
N ARG A 287 2.31 14.63 -25.97
CA ARG A 287 1.27 14.08 -26.85
C ARG A 287 1.38 14.50 -28.32
N PRO A 288 1.71 15.75 -28.70
CA PRO A 288 1.84 16.12 -30.11
C PRO A 288 2.96 15.36 -30.84
N SER A 289 4.12 15.23 -30.18
CA SER A 289 5.27 14.49 -30.72
C SER A 289 4.95 12.99 -30.87
N LEU A 290 4.26 12.42 -29.89
CA LEU A 290 3.79 11.05 -29.95
C LEU A 290 2.80 10.82 -31.11
N LEU A 291 1.83 11.72 -31.30
CA LEU A 291 0.84 11.62 -32.37
C LEU A 291 1.50 11.57 -33.76
N ALA A 292 2.50 12.42 -34.00
CA ALA A 292 3.26 12.41 -35.25
C ALA A 292 3.93 11.04 -35.51
N LYS A 293 4.51 10.43 -34.46
CA LYS A 293 5.17 9.11 -34.54
C LYS A 293 4.19 7.96 -34.78
N VAL A 294 2.99 8.02 -34.18
CA VAL A 294 1.92 7.03 -34.41
C VAL A 294 1.37 7.15 -35.83
N CYS A 295 1.05 8.37 -36.28
CA CYS A 295 0.53 8.61 -37.63
C CYS A 295 1.53 8.21 -38.73
N HIS A 296 2.83 8.48 -38.55
CA HIS A 296 3.85 8.08 -39.52
C HIS A 296 3.98 6.55 -39.65
N ARG A 297 3.78 5.78 -38.57
CA ARG A 297 3.81 4.31 -38.65
C ARG A 297 2.57 3.73 -39.35
N ARG A 298 1.42 4.38 -39.21
CA ARG A 298 0.19 4.01 -39.91
C ARG A 298 0.19 4.49 -41.37
N GLY A 299 0.87 5.61 -41.65
CA GLY A 299 0.99 6.28 -42.94
C GLY A 299 2.13 5.78 -43.84
N GLY A 300 2.58 4.53 -43.68
CA GLY A 300 3.34 3.82 -44.74
C GLY A 300 2.51 3.59 -46.02
N LEU A 301 1.24 3.97 -46.02
CA LEU A 301 0.45 4.34 -47.18
C LEU A 301 0.27 5.87 -47.13
N SER A 302 0.69 6.56 -48.20
CA SER A 302 0.93 8.00 -48.39
C SER A 302 -0.01 9.02 -47.68
N PRO A 303 0.45 10.26 -47.45
CA PRO A 303 -0.33 11.29 -46.77
C PRO A 303 -1.39 11.88 -47.72
N CYS A 304 -2.67 11.68 -47.41
CA CYS A 304 -3.72 12.52 -47.97
C CYS A 304 -3.77 13.86 -47.23
N SER A 305 -3.38 14.86 -48.00
CA SER A 305 -3.54 16.30 -47.85
C SER A 305 -4.86 16.78 -47.21
N SER A 306 -4.70 17.87 -46.46
CA SER A 306 -5.56 19.07 -46.37
C SER A 306 -6.98 18.95 -45.82
N GLY A 307 -7.26 19.74 -44.78
CA GLY A 307 -8.61 20.11 -44.37
C GLY A 307 -8.63 21.00 -43.14
N ASN A 308 -8.23 22.27 -43.30
CA ASN A 308 -8.61 23.34 -42.38
C ASN A 308 -10.14 23.42 -42.26
N ALA A 309 -10.65 23.57 -41.03
CA ALA A 309 -11.89 24.31 -40.78
C ALA A 309 -12.01 24.64 -39.28
N ILE A 310 -11.79 25.93 -38.99
CA ILE A 310 -12.47 26.84 -38.05
C ILE A 310 -12.84 26.28 -36.67
#